data_AF-A0A1J5RDF5-F1
#
_entry.id   AF-A0A1J5RDF5-F1
#
_cell.length_a   1.000
_cell.length_b   1.000
_cell.length_c   1.000
_cell.angle_alpha   90.00
_cell.angle_beta   90.00
_cell.angle_gamma   90.00
#
_symmetry.space_group_name_H-M   'P 1'
#
loop_
_entity.id
_entity.type
_entity.pdbx_description
1 polymer ?
#
loop_
_entity_poly.entity_id
_entity_poly.type
_entity_poly.pdbx_seq_one_letter_code
_entity_poly.pdbx_strand_id
1 'polypeptide(L)' 'MSTDDEDIIRRTFAEASLAAREKGLSGLRAHRAVLNTAVVVSTRILHRAVTAEEVERVMGHV' A
#
# COMPACT_ATOMS: atom_id res chain seq x y z
N MET A 1 -5.79 -15.90 1.99
CA MET A 1 -6.19 -14.48 2.04
C MET A 1 -7.49 -14.38 1.28
N SER A 2 -8.50 -13.72 1.83
CA SER A 2 -9.74 -13.44 1.08
C SER A 2 -9.42 -12.47 -0.06
N THR A 3 -10.16 -12.55 -1.16
CA THR A 3 -10.10 -11.58 -2.26
C THR A 3 -10.36 -10.15 -1.76
N ASP A 4 -11.19 -10.00 -0.73
CA ASP A 4 -11.51 -8.71 -0.11
C ASP A 4 -10.28 -8.04 0.55
N ASP A 5 -9.40 -8.82 1.20
CA ASP A 5 -8.17 -8.31 1.80
C ASP A 5 -7.21 -7.76 0.73
N GLU A 6 -7.07 -8.48 -0.39
CA GLU A 6 -6.25 -8.05 -1.52
C GLU A 6 -6.78 -6.76 -2.14
N ASP A 7 -8.10 -6.64 -2.29
CA ASP A 7 -8.73 -5.45 -2.84
C ASP A 7 -8.53 -4.22 -1.94
N ILE A 8 -8.61 -4.39 -0.62
CA ILE A 8 -8.31 -3.33 0.36
C ILE A 8 -6.83 -2.90 0.24
N ILE A 9 -5.91 -3.84 0.16
CA ILE A 9 -4.48 -3.55 0.00
C ILE A 9 -4.23 -2.80 -1.32
N ARG A 10 -4.81 -3.26 -2.44
CA ARG A 10 -4.68 -2.60 -3.74
C ARG A 10 -5.22 -1.19 -3.72
N ARG A 11 -6.40 -0.99 -3.14
CA ARG A 11 -7.03 0.33 -3.05
C ARG A 11 -6.22 1.30 -2.21
N THR A 12 -5.77 0.88 -1.03
CA THR A 12 -4.97 1.75 -0.15
C THR A 12 -3.62 2.11 -0.77
N PHE A 13 -2.99 1.18 -1.49
CA PHE A 13 -1.76 1.45 -2.26
C PHE A 13 -1.99 2.44 -3.39
N ALA A 14 -3.09 2.31 -4.14
CA ALA A 14 -3.45 3.22 -5.22
C ALA A 14 -3.72 4.65 -4.70
N GLU A 15 -4.48 4.78 -3.61
CA GLU A 15 -4.76 6.07 -2.96
C GLU A 15 -3.48 6.71 -2.42
N ALA A 16 -2.60 5.93 -1.78
CA ALA A 16 -1.31 6.42 -1.30
C ALA A 16 -0.40 6.87 -2.45
N SER A 17 -0.41 6.13 -3.58
CA SER A 17 0.34 6.48 -4.79
C SER A 17 -0.14 7.80 -5.40
N LEU A 18 -1.46 8.01 -5.45
CA LEU A 18 -2.04 9.26 -5.92
C LEU A 18 -1.62 10.43 -5.01
N ALA A 19 -1.76 10.28 -3.70
CA ALA A 19 -1.37 11.31 -2.74
C ALA A 19 0.13 11.64 -2.79
N ALA A 20 0.98 10.64 -3.04
CA ALA A 20 2.42 10.87 -3.22
C ALA A 20 2.71 11.69 -4.48
N ARG A 21 2.02 11.40 -5.59
CA ARG A 21 2.14 12.14 -6.86
C ARG A 21 1.66 13.59 -6.74
N GLU A 22 0.54 13.81 -6.06
CA GLU A 22 0.01 15.16 -5.80
C GLU A 22 0.98 16.02 -4.97
N LYS A 23 1.78 15.38 -4.11
CA LYS A 23 2.83 16.02 -3.32
C LYS A 23 4.17 16.16 -4.07
N GLY A 24 4.23 15.78 -5.35
CA GLY A 24 5.45 15.82 -6.16
C GLY A 24 6.54 14.84 -5.72
N LEU A 25 6.19 13.80 -4.94
CA LEU A 25 7.15 12.77 -4.55
C LEU A 25 7.42 11.85 -5.75
N SER A 26 8.69 11.51 -5.96
CA SER A 26 9.11 10.58 -7.02
C SER A 26 10.21 9.62 -6.57
N GLY A 27 10.44 8.59 -7.41
CA GLY A 27 11.50 7.60 -7.22
C GLY A 27 11.36 6.78 -5.94
N LEU A 28 12.51 6.38 -5.37
CA LEU A 28 12.58 5.48 -4.21
C LEU A 28 11.89 6.06 -2.96
N ARG A 29 11.93 7.39 -2.78
CA ARG A 29 11.30 8.06 -1.63
C ARG A 29 9.78 8.00 -1.71
N ALA A 30 9.22 8.23 -2.91
CA ALA A 30 7.79 8.07 -3.13
C ALA A 30 7.36 6.63 -2.87
N HIS A 31 8.08 5.67 -3.45
CA HIS A 31 7.75 4.26 -3.30
C HIS A 31 7.72 3.82 -1.82
N ARG A 32 8.74 4.17 -1.03
CA ARG A 32 8.77 3.90 0.42
C ARG A 32 7.62 4.58 1.17
N ALA A 33 7.29 5.82 0.83
CA ALA A 33 6.18 6.54 1.46
C ALA A 33 4.83 5.89 1.15
N VAL A 34 4.63 5.46 -0.09
CA VAL A 34 3.43 4.75 -0.55
C VAL A 34 3.30 3.42 0.19
N LEU A 35 4.36 2.60 0.23
CA LEU A 35 4.36 1.31 0.93
C LEU A 35 4.03 1.47 2.42
N ASN A 36 4.71 2.39 3.11
CA ASN A 36 4.44 2.64 4.53
C ASN A 36 3.00 3.08 4.77
N THR A 37 2.45 3.93 3.89
CA THR A 37 1.07 4.40 4.01
C THR A 37 0.08 3.24 3.79
N ALA A 38 0.29 2.45 2.74
CA ALA A 38 -0.55 1.28 2.44
C ALA A 38 -0.55 0.26 3.58
N VAL A 39 0.61 -0.01 4.17
CA VAL A 39 0.77 -0.88 5.36
C VAL A 39 -0.05 -0.36 6.54
N VAL A 40 0.12 0.91 6.90
CA VAL A 40 -0.54 1.51 8.06
C VAL A 40 -2.06 1.52 7.89
N VAL A 41 -2.55 1.91 6.70
CA VAL A 41 -3.99 2.00 6.44
C VAL A 41 -4.62 0.62 6.35
N SER A 42 -3.99 -0.32 5.62
CA SER A 42 -4.50 -1.70 5.50
C SER A 42 -4.54 -2.40 6.85
N THR A 43 -3.50 -2.22 7.68
CA THR A 43 -3.47 -2.79 9.05
C THR A 43 -4.65 -2.30 9.90
N ARG A 44 -5.03 -1.02 9.75
CA ARG A 44 -6.16 -0.44 10.47
C ARG A 44 -7.51 -0.96 9.98
N ILE A 45 -7.68 -1.09 8.66
CA ILE A 45 -8.95 -1.54 8.06
C ILE A 45 -9.16 -3.04 8.28
N LEU A 46 -8.11 -3.85 8.09
CA LEU A 46 -8.18 -5.30 8.17
C LEU A 46 -8.08 -5.84 9.60
N HIS A 47 -7.82 -4.98 10.59
CA HIS A 47 -7.63 -5.35 11.99
C HIS A 47 -6.59 -6.46 12.20
N ARG A 48 -5.61 -6.57 11.31
CA ARG A 48 -4.47 -7.50 11.39
C ARG A 48 -3.20 -6.84 10.92
N ALA A 49 -2.05 -7.37 11.31
CA ALA A 49 -0.77 -6.92 10.78
C ALA A 49 -0.70 -7.17 9.26
N VAL A 50 -0.39 -6.11 8.50
CA VAL A 50 -0.05 -6.16 7.08
C VAL A 50 1.41 -5.72 6.96
N THR A 51 2.23 -6.46 6.22
CA THR A 51 3.65 -6.13 6.03
C THR A 51 3.90 -5.43 4.70
N ALA A 52 5.05 -4.75 4.55
CA ALA A 52 5.43 -4.17 3.27
C ALA A 52 5.58 -5.24 2.17
N GLU A 53 6.18 -6.37 2.50
CA GLU A 53 6.33 -7.53 1.60
C GLU A 53 4.97 -8.07 1.14
N GLU A 54 3.98 -8.09 2.02
CA GLU A 54 2.62 -8.48 1.66
C GLU A 54 1.98 -7.49 0.67
N VAL A 55 2.14 -6.19 0.91
CA VAL A 55 1.69 -5.16 -0.03
C VAL A 55 2.38 -5.31 -1.39
N GLU A 56 3.70 -5.49 -1.41
CA GLU A 56 4.47 -5.67 -2.64
C GLU A 56 4.04 -6.92 -3.42
N ARG A 57 3.79 -8.03 -2.71
CA ARG A 57 3.26 -9.27 -3.29
C ARG A 57 1.89 -9.06 -3.93
N VAL A 58 0.97 -8.39 -3.23
CA VAL A 58 -0.39 -8.13 -3.74
C VAL A 58 -0.37 -7.21 -4.96
N MET A 59 0.57 -6.28 -5.02
CA MET A 59 0.74 -5.36 -6.13
C MET A 59 1.53 -5.95 -7.31
N GLY A 60 2.06 -7.18 -7.20
CA GLY A 60 2.83 -7.83 -8.26
C GLY A 60 4.23 -7.25 -8.45
N HIS A 61 4.83 -6.69 -7.39
CA HIS A 61 6.19 -6.13 -7.41
C HIS A 61 7.28 -7.13 -6.98
N VAL A 62 6.99 -8.43 -6.98
CA VAL A 62 7.93 -9.52 -6.62
C VAL A 62 8.34 -10.30 -7.85
#